data_AF-A0A661VE43-F1
#
_entry.id   AF-A0A661VE43-F1
#
_cell.length_a   1.000
_cell.length_b   1.000
_cell.length_c   1.000
_cell.angle_alpha   90.00
_cell.angle_beta   90.00
_cell.angle_gamma   90.00
#
_symmetry.space_group_name_H-M   'P 1'
#
loop_
_entity.id
_entity.type
_entity.pdbx_description
1 polymer ?
#
loop_
_entity_poly.entity_id
_entity_poly.type
_entity_poly.pdbx_seq_one_letter_code
_entity_poly.pdbx_strand_id
1 'polypeptide(L)' 'MYSVGVDIIEIERVQGVINRWGQRFLGRIYTDAELDFCRGRVPELAVRFAG' A
#
# COMPACT_ATOMS: atom_id res chain seq x y z
N MET A 1 -10.02 -26.37 5.57
CA MET A 1 -10.62 -25.78 4.37
C MET A 1 -9.80 -24.55 4.03
N TYR A 2 -9.17 -24.48 2.86
CA TYR A 2 -8.39 -23.32 2.43
C TYR A 2 -9.28 -22.43 1.57
N SER A 3 -9.32 -21.14 1.88
CA SER A 3 -10.07 -20.13 1.13
C SER A 3 -9.09 -19.18 0.46
N VAL A 4 -9.41 -18.73 -0.75
CA VAL A 4 -8.61 -17.74 -1.49
C VAL A 4 -9.37 -16.42 -1.59
N GLY A 5 -8.64 -15.31 -1.58
CA GLY A 5 -9.15 -13.97 -1.83
C GLY A 5 -8.43 -13.36 -3.02
N VAL A 6 -9.11 -12.44 -3.71
CA VAL A 6 -8.51 -11.60 -4.75
C VAL A 6 -8.94 -10.17 -4.43
N ASP A 7 -7.98 -9.26 -4.40
CA ASP A 7 -8.24 -7.82 -4.30
C ASP A 7 -7.79 -7.07 -5.55
N ILE A 8 -8.40 -5.91 -5.78
CA ILE A 8 -8.00 -4.99 -6.84
C ILE A 8 -7.98 -3.56 -6.31
N ILE A 9 -6.89 -2.85 -6.61
CA ILE A 9 -6.76 -1.45 -6.23
C ILE A 9 -6.16 -0.61 -7.35
N GLU A 10 -6.71 0.59 -7.50
CA GLU A 10 -6.19 1.60 -8.41
C GLU A 10 -5.00 2.35 -7.77
N ILE A 11 -3.89 2.44 -8.52
CA ILE A 11 -2.66 3.09 -8.05
C ILE A 11 -2.90 4.59 -7.75
N GLU A 12 -3.69 5.27 -8.58
CA GLU A 12 -4.02 6.69 -8.40
C GLU A 12 -4.77 6.93 -7.08
N ARG A 13 -5.64 5.99 -6.69
CA ARG A 13 -6.34 6.03 -5.41
C ARG A 13 -5.36 5.97 -4.24
N VAL A 14 -4.37 5.06 -4.31
CA VAL A 14 -3.32 4.94 -3.28
C VAL A 14 -2.49 6.22 -3.23
N GLN A 15 -2.10 6.78 -4.37
CA GLN A 15 -1.40 8.05 -4.45
C GLN A 15 -2.19 9.18 -3.77
N GLY A 16 -3.49 9.29 -4.06
CA GLY A 16 -4.37 10.31 -3.47
C GLY A 16 -4.48 10.19 -1.95
N VAL A 17 -4.55 8.97 -1.42
CA VAL A 17 -4.57 8.71 0.02
C VAL A 17 -3.23 9.06 0.66
N ILE A 18 -2.12 8.66 0.06
CA ILE A 18 -0.77 9.04 0.52
C ILE A 18 -0.61 10.55 0.50
N ASN A 19 -1.07 11.25 -0.54
CA ASN A 19 -0.98 12.70 -0.62
C ASN A 19 -1.84 13.40 0.46
N ARG A 20 -2.99 12.82 0.82
CA ARG A 20 -3.89 13.39 1.82
C ARG A 20 -3.42 13.17 3.25
N TRP A 21 -2.84 12.00 3.55
CA TRP A 21 -2.55 11.57 4.93
C TRP A 21 -1.06 11.36 5.22
N GLY A 22 -0.23 11.32 4.19
CA GLY A 22 1.23 11.21 4.27
C GLY A 22 1.70 10.04 5.12
N GLN A 23 2.66 10.34 5.99
CA GLN A 23 3.29 9.33 6.85
C GLN A 23 2.35 8.70 7.87
N ARG A 24 1.25 9.37 8.24
CA ARG A 24 0.27 8.79 9.17
C ARG A 24 -0.47 7.59 8.56
N PHE A 25 -0.70 7.62 7.24
CA PHE A 25 -1.26 6.48 6.54
C PHE A 25 -0.20 5.40 6.33
N LEU A 26 1.00 5.79 5.89
CA LEU A 26 2.09 4.86 5.61
C LEU A 26 2.48 4.05 6.85
N GLY A 27 2.75 4.70 7.98
CA GLY A 27 3.15 4.03 9.23
C GLY A 27 2.01 3.27 9.93
N ARG A 28 0.76 3.37 9.45
CA ARG A 28 -0.36 2.56 9.97
C ARG A 28 -0.56 1.28 9.19
N ILE A 29 -0.26 1.29 7.89
CA ILE A 29 -0.56 0.20 6.96
C ILE A 29 0.69 -0.63 6.64
N TYR A 30 1.84 0.02 6.48
CA TYR A 30 3.09 -0.62 6.11
C TYR A 30 4.04 -0.66 7.30
N THR A 31 4.88 -1.69 7.34
CA THR A 31 6.01 -1.75 8.26
C THR A 31 7.21 -0.95 7.73
N ASP A 32 8.14 -0.58 8.61
CA ASP A 32 9.33 0.20 8.23
C ASP A 32 10.16 -0.49 7.14
N ALA A 33 10.28 -1.82 7.21
CA ALA A 33 10.99 -2.62 6.21
C ALA A 33 10.32 -2.56 4.83
N GLU A 34 8.98 -2.48 4.79
CA GLU A 34 8.23 -2.41 3.53
C GLU A 34 8.32 -1.02 2.92
N LEU A 35 8.28 0.02 3.74
CA LEU A 35 8.48 1.40 3.30
C LEU A 35 9.89 1.60 2.73
N ASP A 36 10.90 1.04 3.39
CA ASP A 36 12.29 1.07 2.91
C ASP A 36 12.46 0.29 1.60
N PHE A 37 11.84 -0.89 1.48
CA PHE A 37 11.85 -1.68 0.25
C PHE A 37 11.18 -0.94 -0.92
N CYS A 38 10.01 -0.36 -0.68
CA CYS A 38 9.24 0.35 -1.70
C CYS A 38 9.88 1.68 -2.09
N ARG A 39 10.74 2.28 -1.27
CA ARG A 39 11.46 3.55 -1.54
C ARG A 39 10.54 4.69 -2.03
N GLY A 40 9.29 4.71 -1.55
CA GLY A 40 8.27 5.67 -1.96
C GLY A 40 7.63 5.41 -3.34
N ARG A 41 7.85 4.25 -3.97
CA ARG A 41 7.17 3.86 -5.22
C ARG A 41 5.74 3.43 -4.92
N VAL A 42 4.79 4.27 -5.33
CA VAL A 42 3.36 4.04 -5.10
C VAL A 42 2.79 2.78 -5.75
N PRO A 43 3.22 2.35 -6.96
CA PRO A 43 2.77 1.07 -7.52
C PRO A 43 3.12 -0.14 -6.63
N GLU A 44 4.29 -0.14 -6.00
CA GLU A 44 4.70 -1.25 -5.13
C GLU A 44 3.90 -1.26 -3.82
N LEU A 45 3.62 -0.07 -3.26
CA LEU A 45 2.73 0.07 -2.12
C LEU A 45 1.32 -0.43 -2.46
N ALA A 46 0.81 -0.09 -3.65
CA ALA A 46 -0.50 -0.53 -4.12
C ALA A 46 -0.59 -2.06 -4.26
N VAL A 47 0.44 -2.72 -4.81
CA VAL A 47 0.49 -4.20 -4.90
C VAL A 47 0.54 -4.85 -3.53
N ARG A 48 1.23 -4.26 -2.54
CA ARG A 48 1.24 -4.81 -1.17
C ARG A 48 -0.09 -4.58 -0.45
N PHE A 49 -0.85 -3.59 -0.87
CA PHE A 49 -2.18 -3.32 -0.33
C PHE A 49 -3.22 -4.31 -0.86
N ALA A 50 -3.15 -4.66 -2.15
CA ALA A 50 -4.03 -5.64 -2.78
C ALA A 50 -3.39 -7.04 -2.71
N GLY A 51 -3.88 -7.86 -1.76
CA GLY A 51 -3.39 -9.23 -1.50
C GLY A 51 -4.06 -10.32 -2.32
#